data_AF-A0A9E0I5B8-F1
#
_entry.id   AF-A0A9E0I5B8-F1
#
_cell.length_a   1.000
_cell.length_b   1.000
_cell.length_c   1.000
_cell.angle_alpha   90.00
_cell.angle_beta   90.00
_cell.angle_gamma   90.00
#
_symmetry.space_group_name_H-M   'P 1'
#
loop_
_entity.id
_entity.type
_entity.pdbx_description
1 polymer ?
#
loop_
_entity_poly.entity_id
_entity_poly.type
_entity_poly.pdbx_seq_one_letter_code
_entity_poly.pdbx_strand_id
1 'polypeptide(L)'
;MLKIDNLHAYYGKSHVLHGVHFEVNQGEIVALLGRNGSGRSTTAKAIMGMVDCQGSLLWKGEEIMGRKAYEIAHLGLGYVPENRDIFPTLTVHQNLLLGQKGKGKGGRWSFDDMYAMFPRLKERQHTEAGVLSGG
;
A
#
# COMPACT_ATOMS: atom_id res chain seq x y z
N MET A 1 -7.12 11.10 -6.15
CA MET A 1 -6.11 11.72 -7.01
C MET A 1 -4.82 11.84 -6.21
N LEU A 2 -3.71 11.35 -6.75
CA LEU A 2 -2.36 11.51 -6.22
C LEU A 2 -1.62 12.44 -7.17
N LYS A 3 -0.88 13.42 -6.65
CA LYS A 3 0.01 14.27 -7.43
C LYS A 3 1.38 14.33 -6.76
N ILE A 4 2.41 14.10 -7.54
CA ILE A 4 3.81 14.10 -7.12
C ILE A 4 4.53 15.16 -7.93
N ASP A 5 5.19 16.09 -7.23
CA ASP A 5 5.99 17.13 -7.86
C ASP A 5 7.39 17.19 -7.25
N ASN A 6 8.39 17.14 -8.11
CA ASN A 6 9.81 17.22 -7.79
C ASN A 6 10.23 16.30 -6.64
N LEU A 7 9.79 15.04 -6.67
CA LEU A 7 10.04 14.09 -5.58
C LEU A 7 11.49 13.59 -5.60
N HIS A 8 12.19 13.87 -4.52
CA HIS A 8 13.49 13.33 -4.19
C HIS A 8 13.39 12.38 -3.00
N ALA A 9 14.19 11.31 -2.97
CA ALA A 9 14.20 10.39 -1.83
C ALA A 9 15.60 9.82 -1.57
N TYR A 10 15.88 9.58 -0.30
CA TYR A 10 17.21 9.29 0.19
C TYR A 10 17.24 8.09 1.15
N TYR A 11 18.33 7.32 1.09
CA TYR A 11 18.71 6.35 2.11
C TYR A 11 20.07 6.74 2.66
N GLY A 12 20.08 7.45 3.80
CA GLY A 12 21.29 8.07 4.31
C GLY A 12 21.88 9.03 3.27
N LYS A 13 23.11 8.76 2.81
CA LYS A 13 23.78 9.58 1.78
C LYS A 13 23.39 9.22 0.34
N SER A 14 22.65 8.13 0.13
CA SER A 14 22.28 7.66 -1.21
C SER A 14 21.04 8.39 -1.69
N HIS A 15 21.15 9.11 -2.80
CA HIS A 15 20.05 9.78 -3.49
C HIS A 15 19.47 8.81 -4.54
N VAL A 16 18.22 8.37 -4.35
CA VAL A 16 17.62 7.30 -5.15
C VAL A 16 16.57 7.81 -6.14
N LEU A 17 15.70 8.73 -5.71
CA LEU A 17 14.75 9.39 -6.61
C LEU A 17 15.26 10.79 -6.91
N HIS A 18 15.33 11.15 -8.19
CA HIS A 18 15.90 12.41 -8.66
C HIS A 18 14.83 13.24 -9.38
N GLY A 19 14.04 14.01 -8.63
CA GLY A 19 13.04 14.93 -9.20
C GLY A 19 11.95 14.21 -10.00
N VAL A 20 11.23 13.29 -9.35
CA VAL A 20 10.13 12.53 -10.00
C VAL A 20 8.84 13.35 -10.02
N HIS A 21 8.17 13.41 -11.17
CA HIS A 21 6.88 14.07 -11.35
C HIS A 21 5.88 13.13 -12.02
N PHE A 22 4.70 12.96 -11.43
CA PHE A 22 3.56 12.32 -12.09
C PHE A 22 2.26 12.52 -11.30
N GLU A 23 1.15 12.20 -11.93
CA GLU A 23 -0.18 12.28 -11.36
C GLU A 23 -0.90 10.95 -11.56
N VAL A 24 -1.80 10.59 -10.64
CA VAL A 24 -2.72 9.46 -10.75
C VAL A 24 -4.13 9.97 -10.45
N ASN A 25 -4.99 9.93 -11.47
CA ASN A 25 -6.35 10.40 -11.39
C ASN A 25 -7.25 9.45 -10.61
N GLN A 26 -8.45 9.91 -10.27
CA GLN A 26 -9.43 9.07 -9.60
C GLN A 26 -9.89 7.94 -10.53
N GLY A 27 -9.80 6.69 -10.06
CA GLY A 27 -10.17 5.50 -10.84
C GLY A 27 -9.11 5.05 -11.84
N GLU A 28 -7.98 5.76 -11.93
CA GLU A 28 -6.89 5.40 -12.83
C GLU A 28 -6.04 4.26 -12.26
N ILE A 29 -5.60 3.37 -13.15
CA ILE A 29 -4.63 2.32 -12.84
C ILE A 29 -3.33 2.67 -13.56
N VAL A 30 -2.26 2.86 -12.80
CA VAL A 30 -0.94 3.23 -13.31
C VAL A 30 0.07 2.12 -12.96
N ALA A 31 0.90 1.75 -13.93
CA ALA A 31 2.01 0.82 -13.74
C ALA A 31 3.35 1.56 -13.85
N LEU A 32 4.16 1.51 -12.79
CA LEU A 32 5.51 2.07 -12.78
C LEU A 32 6.53 0.98 -13.14
N LEU A 33 7.09 1.07 -14.35
CA LEU A 33 8.03 0.09 -14.89
C LEU A 33 9.47 0.60 -14.87
N GLY A 34 10.43 -0.31 -14.75
CA GLY A 34 11.84 0.03 -14.68
C GLY A 34 12.71 -1.17 -14.29
N ARG A 35 14.03 -1.04 -14.49
CA ARG A 35 15.00 -2.07 -14.10
C ARG A 35 15.06 -2.22 -12.57
N ASN A 36 15.66 -3.30 -12.09
CA ASN A 36 15.97 -3.42 -10.66
C ASN A 36 16.90 -2.27 -10.24
N GLY A 37 16.58 -1.63 -9.11
CA GLY A 37 17.28 -0.43 -8.64
C GLY A 37 16.81 0.89 -9.22
N SER A 38 15.82 0.93 -10.13
CA SER A 38 15.33 2.19 -10.72
C SER A 38 14.46 3.05 -9.79
N GLY A 39 14.38 2.72 -8.50
CA GLY A 39 13.62 3.50 -7.51
C GLY A 39 12.12 3.15 -7.38
N ARG A 40 11.59 2.14 -8.08
CA ARG A 40 10.14 1.78 -8.04
C ARG A 40 9.59 1.59 -6.62
N SER A 41 10.21 0.71 -5.84
CA SER A 41 9.79 0.46 -4.46
C SER A 41 10.08 1.67 -3.56
N THR A 42 11.09 2.48 -3.90
CA THR A 42 11.39 3.74 -3.19
C THR A 42 10.30 4.78 -3.43
N THR A 43 9.75 4.89 -4.64
CA THR A 43 8.61 5.77 -4.95
C THR A 43 7.40 5.37 -4.12
N ALA A 44 7.04 4.09 -4.07
CA ALA A 44 5.92 3.62 -3.26
C ALA A 44 6.16 3.88 -1.76
N LYS A 45 7.39 3.67 -1.27
CA LYS A 45 7.77 3.95 0.12
C LYS A 45 7.76 5.45 0.45
N ALA A 46 8.14 6.31 -0.49
CA ALA A 46 8.11 7.76 -0.32
C ALA A 46 6.68 8.29 -0.21
N ILE A 47 5.78 7.82 -1.07
CA ILE A 47 4.33 8.14 -0.99
C ILE A 47 3.76 7.77 0.39
N MET A 48 4.24 6.68 0.98
CA MET A 48 3.82 6.20 2.30
C MET A 48 4.60 6.80 3.47
N GLY A 49 5.48 7.78 3.26
CA GLY A 49 6.24 8.41 4.34
C GLY A 49 7.20 7.45 5.07
N MET A 50 7.69 6.42 4.37
CA MET A 50 8.59 5.39 4.94
C MET A 50 10.06 5.62 4.60
N VAL A 51 10.37 6.66 3.83
CA VAL A 51 11.73 7.07 3.48
C VAL A 51 11.84 8.58 3.56
N ASP A 52 13.03 9.07 3.85
CA ASP A 52 13.31 10.50 3.80
C ASP A 52 13.15 11.01 2.37
N CYS A 53 12.36 12.07 2.19
CA CYS A 53 12.00 12.61 0.90
C CYS A 53 11.73 14.12 0.95
N GLN A 54 11.90 14.76 -0.21
CA GLN A 54 11.69 16.19 -0.43
C GLN A 54 10.87 16.39 -1.71
N GLY A 55 10.21 17.54 -1.85
CA GLY A 55 9.32 17.86 -2.97
C GLY A 55 7.91 18.18 -2.50
N SER A 56 6.90 17.72 -3.24
CA SER A 56 5.48 17.79 -2.84
C SER A 56 4.74 16.48 -3.17
N LEU A 57 3.90 16.04 -2.25
CA LEU A 57 3.05 14.85 -2.38
C LEU A 57 1.63 15.20 -1.96
N LEU A 58 0.74 15.40 -2.93
CA LEU A 58 -0.67 15.71 -2.67
C LEU A 58 -1.52 14.46 -2.81
N TRP A 59 -2.24 14.10 -1.75
CA TRP A 59 -3.29 13.08 -1.77
C TRP A 59 -4.66 13.75 -1.65
N LYS A 60 -5.49 13.62 -2.68
CA LYS A 60 -6.81 14.27 -2.77
C LYS A 60 -6.77 15.79 -2.50
N GLY A 61 -5.69 16.44 -2.94
CA GLY A 61 -5.47 17.88 -2.76
C GLY A 61 -4.86 18.27 -1.40
N GLU A 62 -4.63 17.33 -0.49
CA GLU A 62 -3.98 17.57 0.80
C GLU A 62 -2.50 17.17 0.74
N GLU A 63 -1.62 18.04 1.22
CA GLU A 63 -0.19 17.74 1.33
C GLU A 63 0.07 16.70 2.44
N ILE A 64 0.78 15.64 2.06
CA ILE A 64 1.09 14.51 2.93
C ILE A 64 2.60 14.31 3.14
N MET A 65 3.46 15.15 2.54
CA MET A 65 4.89 15.10 2.81
C MET A 65 5.20 15.32 4.30
N GLY A 66 6.15 14.54 4.82
CA GLY A 66 6.56 14.58 6.23
C GLY A 66 5.61 13.89 7.22
N ARG A 67 4.43 13.42 6.77
CA ARG A 67 3.52 12.65 7.62
C ARG A 67 4.06 11.24 7.87
N LYS A 68 3.70 10.69 9.03
CA LYS A 68 4.07 9.31 9.37
C LYS A 68 3.19 8.33 8.58
N ALA A 69 3.73 7.15 8.30
CA ALA A 69 3.04 6.12 7.51
C ALA A 69 1.64 5.76 8.03
N TYR A 70 1.45 5.70 9.35
CA TYR A 70 0.12 5.43 9.92
C TYR A 70 -0.86 6.57 9.63
N GLU A 71 -0.43 7.83 9.63
CA GLU A 71 -1.29 8.99 9.34
C GLU A 71 -1.76 8.93 7.89
N ILE A 72 -0.84 8.66 6.96
CA ILE A 72 -1.13 8.48 5.54
C ILE A 72 -2.11 7.31 5.33
N ALA A 73 -1.93 6.19 6.04
CA ALA A 73 -2.84 5.06 5.97
C ALA A 73 -4.27 5.38 6.46
N HIS A 74 -4.43 6.30 7.43
CA HIS A 74 -5.73 6.77 7.88
C HIS A 74 -6.42 7.71 6.88
N LEU A 75 -5.67 8.37 5.99
CA LEU A 75 -6.21 9.13 4.85
C LEU A 75 -6.76 8.24 3.72
N GLY A 76 -6.66 6.92 3.88
CA GLY A 76 -7.20 5.92 2.96
C GLY A 76 -6.24 5.48 1.86
N LEU A 77 -4.94 5.77 1.99
CA LEU A 77 -3.87 5.23 1.16
C LEU A 77 -3.46 3.85 1.69
N GLY A 78 -3.47 2.83 0.83
CA GLY A 78 -3.08 1.47 1.18
C GLY A 78 -1.76 1.11 0.51
N TYR A 79 -0.91 0.37 1.21
CA TYR A 79 0.36 -0.11 0.68
C TYR A 79 0.48 -1.61 0.91
N VAL A 80 0.64 -2.35 -0.18
CA VAL A 80 0.91 -3.79 -0.16
C VAL A 80 2.34 -3.96 -0.63
N PRO A 81 3.29 -4.24 0.28
CA PRO A 81 4.68 -4.39 -0.09
C PRO A 81 4.94 -5.69 -0.87
N GLU A 82 6.12 -5.80 -1.45
CA GLU A 82 6.58 -7.00 -2.16
C GLU A 82 6.76 -8.20 -1.20
N ASN A 83 7.25 -7.95 0.01
CA ASN A 83 7.25 -8.94 1.07
C ASN A 83 5.81 -9.20 1.52
N ARG A 84 5.45 -10.48 1.56
CA ARG A 84 4.08 -10.95 1.87
C ARG A 84 3.82 -10.84 3.37
N ASP A 85 3.67 -9.61 3.86
CA ASP A 85 3.57 -9.26 5.28
C ASP A 85 2.17 -9.55 5.86
N ILE A 86 1.76 -10.81 5.79
CA ILE A 86 0.63 -11.34 6.56
C ILE A 86 1.08 -11.68 7.99
N PHE A 87 0.13 -11.85 8.90
CA PHE A 87 0.39 -12.42 10.22
C PHE A 87 0.33 -13.95 10.11
N PRO A 88 1.48 -14.66 10.08
CA PRO A 88 1.52 -16.06 9.68
C PRO A 88 0.85 -17.00 10.69
N THR A 89 0.87 -16.62 11.98
CA THR A 89 0.26 -17.37 13.08
C THR A 89 -1.25 -17.12 13.22
N LEU A 90 -1.79 -16.16 12.48
CA LEU A 90 -3.23 -15.93 12.41
C LEU A 90 -3.82 -16.71 11.25
N THR A 91 -5.09 -17.10 11.38
CA THR A 91 -5.82 -17.72 10.28
C THR A 91 -6.03 -16.73 9.13
N VAL A 92 -6.34 -17.26 7.94
CA VAL A 92 -6.72 -16.44 6.79
C VAL A 92 -7.86 -15.49 7.14
N HIS A 93 -8.90 -15.97 7.82
CA HIS A 93 -10.02 -15.14 8.24
C HIS A 93 -9.60 -14.03 9.21
N GLN A 94 -8.73 -14.32 10.17
CA GLN A 94 -8.22 -13.33 11.12
C GLN A 94 -7.36 -12.27 10.43
N ASN A 95 -6.53 -12.63 9.44
CA ASN A 95 -5.79 -11.66 8.62
C ASN A 95 -6.74 -10.71 7.87
N LEU A 96 -7.79 -11.25 7.25
CA LEU A 96 -8.81 -10.43 6.58
C LEU A 96 -9.53 -9.50 7.56
N LEU A 97 -9.86 -10.00 8.76
CA LEU A 97 -10.51 -9.22 9.82
C LEU A 97 -9.66 -7.99 10.23
N LEU A 98 -8.33 -8.12 10.29
CA LEU A 98 -7.44 -6.99 10.59
C LEU A 98 -7.47 -5.89 9.52
N GLY A 99 -7.70 -6.26 8.26
CA GLY A 99 -7.82 -5.32 7.14
C GLY A 99 -9.20 -4.67 7.01
N GLN A 100 -10.22 -5.19 7.72
CA GLN A 100 -11.58 -4.66 7.66
C GLN A 100 -11.67 -3.33 8.41
N LYS A 101 -11.73 -2.22 7.66
CA LYS A 101 -11.92 -0.87 8.22
C LYS A 101 -13.41 -0.53 8.36
N GLY A 102 -13.79 -0.07 9.56
CA GLY A 102 -15.13 0.42 9.90
C GLY A 102 -15.94 -0.57 10.73
N LYS A 103 -16.20 -0.26 12.01
CA LYS A 103 -17.19 -0.99 12.82
C LYS A 103 -18.59 -0.49 12.46
N GLY A 104 -19.23 -1.07 11.45
CA GLY A 104 -20.62 -0.72 11.10
C GLY A 104 -21.11 -1.23 9.75
N LYS A 105 -22.40 -0.99 9.45
CA LYS A 105 -23.02 -1.22 8.13
C LYS A 105 -22.41 -0.21 7.13
N GLY A 106 -21.41 -0.64 6.36
CA GLY A 106 -20.76 0.23 5.36
C GLY A 106 -19.27 -0.01 5.12
N GLY A 107 -18.71 -1.14 5.57
CA GLY A 107 -17.39 -1.57 5.09
C GLY A 107 -17.35 -1.60 3.57
N ARG A 108 -16.23 -1.17 2.96
CA ARG A 108 -16.05 -1.16 1.49
C ARG A 108 -16.21 -2.55 0.86
N TRP A 109 -16.09 -3.60 1.67
CA TRP A 109 -16.21 -4.99 1.29
C TRP A 109 -16.68 -5.81 2.50
N SER A 110 -17.33 -6.94 2.23
CA SER A 110 -17.69 -7.99 3.18
C SER A 110 -16.83 -9.24 2.97
N PHE A 111 -16.79 -10.14 3.96
CA PHE A 111 -16.08 -11.42 3.80
C PHE A 111 -16.63 -12.23 2.62
N ASP A 112 -17.95 -12.17 2.37
CA ASP A 112 -18.54 -12.85 1.22
C ASP A 112 -18.02 -12.29 -0.11
N ASP A 113 -17.84 -10.97 -0.23
CA ASP A 113 -17.22 -10.36 -1.42
C ASP A 113 -15.80 -10.88 -1.62
N MET A 114 -14.99 -10.92 -0.55
CA MET A 114 -13.61 -11.41 -0.61
C MET A 114 -13.53 -12.90 -0.93
N TYR A 115 -14.43 -13.71 -0.36
CA TYR A 115 -14.49 -15.14 -0.63
C TYR A 115 -15.05 -15.46 -2.01
N ALA A 116 -15.90 -14.60 -2.57
CA ALA A 116 -16.32 -14.70 -3.96
C ALA A 116 -15.15 -14.36 -4.91
N MET A 117 -14.37 -13.34 -4.60
CA MET A 117 -13.17 -12.97 -5.39
C MET A 117 -12.03 -14.00 -5.26
N PHE A 118 -11.86 -14.58 -4.08
CA PHE A 118 -10.78 -15.52 -3.78
C PHE A 118 -11.31 -16.81 -3.13
N PRO A 119 -11.92 -17.73 -3.90
CA PRO A 119 -12.53 -18.95 -3.36
C PRO A 119 -11.55 -19.84 -2.58
N ARG A 120 -10.28 -19.87 -2.97
CA ARG A 120 -9.23 -20.61 -2.24
C ARG A 120 -9.00 -20.11 -0.82
N LEU A 121 -9.20 -18.82 -0.56
CA LEU A 121 -9.13 -18.26 0.79
C LEU A 121 -10.33 -18.71 1.64
N LYS A 122 -11.50 -18.93 1.02
CA LYS A 122 -12.69 -19.47 1.71
C LYS A 122 -12.46 -20.91 2.17
N GLU A 123 -11.97 -21.76 1.26
CA GLU A 123 -11.65 -23.17 1.56
C GLU A 123 -10.68 -23.30 2.73
N ARG A 124 -9.77 -22.32 2.90
CA ARG A 124 -8.71 -22.32 3.92
C ARG A 124 -8.90 -21.24 4.99
N GLN A 125 -10.12 -20.73 5.18
CA GLN A 125 -10.37 -19.58 6.04
C GLN A 125 -9.93 -19.79 7.51
N HIS A 126 -9.94 -21.05 7.98
CA HIS A 126 -9.54 -21.45 9.33
C HIS A 126 -8.09 -21.97 9.41
N THR A 127 -7.38 -22.02 8.28
CA THR A 127 -5.97 -22.43 8.22
C THR A 127 -5.09 -21.25 8.61
N GLU A 128 -4.01 -21.51 9.36
CA GLU A 128 -2.94 -20.53 9.60
C GLU A 128 -2.37 -20.01 8.29
N ALA A 129 -2.20 -18.69 8.17
CA ALA A 129 -1.83 -18.09 6.91
C ALA A 129 -0.39 -18.41 6.50
N GLY A 130 0.48 -18.75 7.47
CA GLY A 130 1.88 -19.12 7.23
C GLY A 130 2.08 -20.42 6.45
N VAL A 131 1.08 -21.31 6.40
CA VAL A 131 1.19 -22.58 5.64
C VAL A 131 0.63 -22.49 4.22
N LEU A 132 0.17 -21.31 3.80
CA LEU A 132 -0.29 -21.09 2.44
C LEU A 132 0.88 -20.96 1.46
N SER A 133 0.64 -21.40 0.22
CA SER A 133 1.46 -21.00 -0.91
C SER A 133 1.39 -19.49 -1.10
N GLY A 134 2.40 -18.92 -1.75
CA GLY A 134 2.49 -17.47 -1.93
C GLY A 134 1.52 -16.83 -2.93
N GLY A 135 0.64 -17.61 -3.55
CA GLY A 135 -0.40 -17.18 -4.47
C GLY A 135 -1.74 -17.76 -4.07
#